data_AF-A0A533YAF2-F1
#
_entry.id   AF-A0A533YAF2-F1
#
_cell.length_a   1.000
_cell.length_b   1.000
_cell.length_c   1.000
_cell.angle_alpha   90.00
_cell.angle_beta   90.00
_cell.angle_gamma   90.00
#
_symmetry.space_group_name_H-M   'P 1'
#
loop_
_entity.id
_entity.type
_entity.pdbx_description
1 polymer ?
#
loop_
_entity_poly.entity_id
_entity_poly.type
_entity_poly.pdbx_seq_one_letter_code
_entity_poly.pdbx_strand_id
1 'polypeptide(L)'
;MAADTPDDFQKELVDLFVQEAHEWLQNIHVALDELQQGPAPERHTKLIQTISAGVMNLGGSAATINLSDVKQASFGAIPFIEALQDPQKSLSVQDFVSLCKQLGQIHAALTRATGISFEDDGNVATVEEVDANLSTGEFLRALQGLEEKRFPSIASGRNLIRNLIEQMEGQVQAGVECINATVIQGYVARVSEAEESFLKEIDERVPEIFKKMTALKMDGGEAASRRMALETFLQDVARLRSEAQQVNAGSAMMFFTGLHSLLTVVAQHRVHLAATRVESVKARLQVMSGAIRQWVEHGRAQRVAIDQLLPASHS
;
A
#
# COMPACT_ATOMS: atom_id res chain seq x y z
N MET A 1 -42.88 8.10 13.05
CA MET A 1 -42.06 9.23 12.56
C MET A 1 -41.18 9.62 13.73
N ALA A 2 -39.95 9.08 13.78
CA ALA A 2 -39.00 9.43 14.83
C ALA A 2 -38.43 10.81 14.49
N ALA A 3 -38.36 11.69 15.49
CA ALA A 3 -37.81 13.02 15.34
C ALA A 3 -36.30 12.91 15.13
N ASP A 4 -35.79 13.36 13.98
CA ASP A 4 -34.37 13.63 13.77
C ASP A 4 -33.96 14.65 14.84
N THR A 5 -33.18 14.19 15.83
CA THR A 5 -32.64 15.10 16.82
C THR A 5 -31.48 15.87 16.18
N PRO A 6 -31.26 17.15 16.52
CA PRO A 6 -30.14 17.93 15.97
C PRO A 6 -28.76 17.28 16.22
N ASP A 7 -28.69 16.36 17.19
CA ASP A 7 -27.52 15.54 17.51
C ASP A 7 -27.24 14.46 16.44
N ASP A 8 -28.29 13.87 15.87
CA ASP A 8 -28.16 12.87 14.79
C ASP A 8 -27.64 13.52 13.49
N PHE A 9 -28.12 14.73 13.17
CA PHE A 9 -27.65 15.50 12.02
C PHE A 9 -26.20 15.98 12.21
N GLN A 10 -25.83 16.40 13.42
CA GLN A 10 -24.44 16.77 13.72
C GLN A 10 -23.50 15.57 13.61
N LYS A 11 -23.93 14.39 14.05
CA LYS A 11 -23.18 13.15 13.91
C LYS A 11 -22.98 12.76 12.44
N GLU A 12 -24.02 12.86 11.62
CA GLU A 12 -23.92 12.59 10.18
C GLU A 12 -22.96 13.56 9.47
N LEU A 13 -22.97 14.84 9.85
CA LEU A 13 -22.02 15.84 9.34
C LEU A 13 -20.57 15.54 9.74
N VAL A 14 -20.36 15.05 10.96
CA VAL A 14 -19.02 14.63 11.44
C VAL A 14 -18.55 13.38 10.69
N ASP A 15 -19.43 12.39 10.47
CA ASP A 15 -19.10 11.17 9.73
C ASP A 15 -18.72 11.47 8.27
N LEU A 16 -19.48 12.36 7.60
CA LEU A 16 -19.15 12.82 6.24
C LEU A 16 -17.83 13.58 6.20
N PHE A 17 -17.62 14.49 7.16
CA PHE A 17 -16.37 15.23 7.29
C PHE A 17 -15.17 14.30 7.50
N VAL A 18 -15.30 13.25 8.32
CA VAL A 18 -14.24 12.26 8.56
C VAL A 18 -13.86 11.56 7.26
N GLN A 19 -14.85 11.15 6.46
CA GLN A 19 -14.58 10.50 5.17
C GLN A 19 -13.83 11.42 4.21
N GLU A 20 -14.29 12.67 4.06
CA GLU A 20 -13.62 13.65 3.19
C GLU A 20 -12.23 14.03 3.70
N ALA A 21 -12.07 14.17 5.02
CA ALA A 21 -10.78 14.45 5.66
C ALA A 21 -9.77 13.33 5.39
N HIS A 22 -10.21 12.07 5.36
CA HIS A 22 -9.36 10.94 5.03
C HIS A 22 -8.80 11.05 3.60
N GLU A 23 -9.65 11.39 2.62
CA GLU A 23 -9.24 11.60 1.23
C GLU A 23 -8.26 12.77 1.08
N TRP A 24 -8.50 13.89 1.77
CA TRP A 24 -7.58 15.03 1.72
C TRP A 24 -6.23 14.70 2.35
N LEU A 25 -6.22 14.03 3.51
CA LEU A 25 -4.97 13.61 4.18
C LEU A 25 -4.19 12.61 3.33
N GLN A 26 -4.86 11.66 2.69
CA GLN A 26 -4.20 10.71 1.79
C GLN A 26 -3.56 11.42 0.59
N ASN A 27 -4.27 12.36 -0.03
CA ASN A 27 -3.75 13.16 -1.14
C ASN A 27 -2.54 14.03 -0.71
N ILE A 28 -2.59 14.59 0.50
CA ILE A 28 -1.47 15.35 1.08
C ILE A 28 -0.26 14.43 1.29
N HIS A 29 -0.44 13.23 1.86
CA HIS A 29 0.66 12.28 2.09
C HIS A 29 1.32 11.83 0.78
N VAL A 30 0.54 11.45 -0.23
CA VAL A 30 1.06 11.06 -1.55
C VAL A 30 1.83 12.22 -2.17
N ALA A 31 1.30 13.44 -2.06
CA ALA A 31 1.97 14.61 -2.62
C ALA A 31 3.28 14.94 -1.91
N LEU A 32 3.38 14.72 -0.59
CA LEU A 32 4.59 14.92 0.20
C LEU A 32 5.67 13.89 -0.08
N ASP A 33 5.29 12.61 -0.21
CA ASP A 33 6.22 11.54 -0.56
C ASP A 33 6.85 11.82 -1.94
N GLU A 34 6.03 12.22 -2.90
CA GLU A 34 6.53 12.59 -4.23
C GLU A 34 7.39 13.87 -4.19
N LEU A 35 7.07 14.85 -3.33
CA LEU A 35 7.87 16.05 -3.14
C LEU A 35 9.27 15.72 -2.60
N GLN A 36 9.36 14.77 -1.67
CA GLN A 36 10.60 14.30 -1.07
C GLN A 36 11.52 13.61 -2.09
N GLN A 37 10.96 13.00 -3.13
CA GLN A 37 11.71 12.34 -4.20
C GLN A 37 12.39 13.33 -5.18
N GLY A 38 12.19 14.64 -5.02
CA GLY A 38 12.82 15.67 -5.86
C GLY A 38 12.27 15.71 -7.29
N PRO A 39 10.95 15.95 -7.48
CA PRO A 39 10.32 15.91 -8.79
C PRO A 39 10.66 17.14 -9.62
N ALA A 40 10.41 17.07 -10.94
CA ALA A 40 10.59 18.20 -11.85
C ALA A 40 9.82 19.47 -11.38
N PRO A 41 10.29 20.69 -11.66
CA PRO A 41 9.74 21.95 -11.10
C PRO A 41 8.25 22.17 -11.40
N GLU A 42 7.79 21.72 -12.58
CA GLU A 42 6.37 21.76 -12.96
C GLU A 42 5.52 20.81 -12.10
N ARG A 43 6.07 19.65 -11.76
CA ARG A 43 5.41 18.66 -10.90
C ARG A 43 5.44 19.11 -9.45
N HIS A 44 6.58 19.63 -8.98
CA HIS A 44 6.72 20.24 -7.65
C HIS A 44 5.63 21.28 -7.37
N THR A 45 5.42 22.21 -8.32
CA THR A 45 4.36 23.23 -8.20
C THR A 45 2.97 22.61 -8.04
N LYS A 46 2.65 21.55 -8.80
CA LYS A 46 1.36 20.85 -8.69
C LYS A 46 1.19 20.11 -7.36
N LEU A 47 2.27 19.55 -6.82
CA LEU A 47 2.25 18.87 -5.52
C LEU A 47 2.01 19.86 -4.38
N ILE A 48 2.71 21.00 -4.39
CA ILE A 48 2.47 22.09 -3.43
C ILE A 48 1.03 22.60 -3.51
N GLN A 49 0.47 22.76 -4.72
CA GLN A 49 -0.94 23.12 -4.89
C GLN A 49 -1.89 22.06 -4.32
N THR A 50 -1.59 20.78 -4.50
CA THR A 50 -2.38 19.67 -3.96
C THR A 50 -2.39 19.69 -2.43
N ILE A 51 -1.21 19.88 -1.81
CA ILE A 51 -1.07 19.98 -0.35
C ILE A 51 -1.82 21.21 0.18
N SER A 52 -1.64 22.36 -0.47
CA SER A 52 -2.32 23.61 -0.11
C SER A 52 -3.84 23.48 -0.19
N ALA A 53 -4.37 22.91 -1.27
CA ALA A 53 -5.80 22.70 -1.45
C ALA A 53 -6.37 21.74 -0.40
N GLY A 54 -5.67 20.63 -0.10
CA GLY A 54 -6.09 19.68 0.93
C GLY A 54 -6.21 20.33 2.30
N VAL A 55 -5.20 21.10 2.71
CA VAL A 55 -5.19 21.81 4.00
C VAL A 55 -6.26 22.92 4.06
N MET A 56 -6.47 23.66 2.97
CA MET A 56 -7.53 24.69 2.90
C MET A 56 -8.93 24.08 2.99
N ASN A 57 -9.18 22.98 2.28
CA ASN A 57 -10.46 22.28 2.34
C ASN A 57 -10.71 21.72 3.73
N LEU A 58 -9.70 21.10 4.34
CA LEU A 58 -9.80 20.53 5.68
C LEU A 58 -10.08 21.61 6.74
N GLY A 59 -9.37 22.75 6.68
CA GLY A 59 -9.62 23.89 7.57
C GLY A 59 -10.97 24.57 7.31
N GLY A 60 -11.40 24.67 6.05
CA GLY A 60 -12.68 25.24 5.64
C GLY A 60 -13.87 24.40 6.11
N SER A 61 -13.84 23.09 5.84
CA SER A 61 -14.87 22.16 6.28
C SER A 61 -14.89 22.01 7.80
N ALA A 62 -13.74 21.99 8.48
CA ALA A 62 -13.70 22.01 9.94
C ALA A 62 -14.38 23.27 10.54
N ALA A 63 -14.29 24.41 9.86
CA ALA A 63 -14.93 25.65 10.30
C ALA A 63 -16.47 25.61 10.17
N THR A 64 -17.03 24.88 9.19
CA THR A 64 -18.49 24.78 9.00
C THR A 64 -19.14 23.89 10.05
N ILE A 65 -18.44 22.87 10.55
CA ILE A 65 -18.90 21.97 11.62
C ILE A 65 -18.33 22.33 13.01
N ASN A 66 -17.77 23.54 13.16
CA ASN A 66 -17.31 24.13 14.41
C ASN A 66 -16.15 23.38 15.12
N LEU A 67 -15.30 22.67 14.37
CA LEU A 67 -14.08 22.04 14.86
C LEU A 67 -12.91 23.04 14.88
N SER A 68 -12.91 23.90 15.89
CA SER A 68 -11.97 25.04 15.99
C SER A 68 -10.50 24.62 16.05
N ASP A 69 -10.18 23.52 16.76
CA ASP A 69 -8.81 23.01 16.88
C ASP A 69 -8.27 22.50 15.53
N VAL A 70 -9.12 21.80 14.77
CA VAL A 70 -8.78 21.28 13.44
C VAL A 70 -8.57 22.43 12.47
N LYS A 71 -9.49 23.41 12.46
CA LYS A 71 -9.37 24.64 11.67
C LYS A 71 -8.04 25.36 11.95
N GLN A 72 -7.69 25.53 13.22
CA GLN A 72 -6.47 26.23 13.62
C GLN A 72 -5.21 25.46 13.18
N ALA A 73 -5.20 24.14 13.39
CA ALA A 73 -4.08 23.30 12.96
C ALA A 73 -3.88 23.35 11.43
N SER A 74 -4.98 23.27 10.67
CA SER A 74 -4.96 23.32 9.19
C SER A 74 -4.41 24.64 8.69
N PHE A 75 -4.99 25.77 9.08
CA PHE A 75 -4.48 27.06 8.61
C PHE A 75 -3.08 27.39 9.11
N GLY A 76 -2.66 26.80 10.25
CA GLY A 76 -1.28 26.85 10.72
C GLY A 76 -0.26 26.16 9.81
N ALA A 77 -0.68 25.29 8.89
CA ALA A 77 0.20 24.63 7.92
C ALA A 77 0.57 25.50 6.71
N ILE A 78 -0.22 26.53 6.40
CA ILE A 78 -0.03 27.38 5.21
C ILE A 78 1.37 28.00 5.14
N PRO A 79 1.92 28.61 6.20
CA PRO A 79 3.26 29.23 6.13
C PRO A 79 4.38 28.22 5.83
N PHE A 80 4.22 26.97 6.27
CA PHE A 80 5.18 25.91 6.00
C PHE A 80 5.08 25.39 4.56
N ILE A 81 3.87 25.38 3.98
CA ILE A 81 3.66 25.03 2.57
C ILE A 81 4.24 26.12 1.66
N GLU A 82 4.03 27.39 2.00
CA GLU A 82 4.58 28.54 1.27
C GLU A 82 6.12 28.54 1.28
N ALA A 83 6.74 28.11 2.38
CA ALA A 83 8.20 27.96 2.47
C ALA A 83 8.76 26.94 1.47
N LEU A 84 7.95 25.98 1.02
CA LEU A 84 8.29 24.94 0.04
C LEU A 84 7.85 25.29 -1.39
N GLN A 85 7.34 26.50 -1.64
CA GLN A 85 6.78 26.83 -2.96
C GLN A 85 7.82 27.02 -4.06
N ASP A 86 9.04 27.45 -3.70
CA ASP A 86 10.11 27.73 -4.66
C ASP A 86 10.80 26.43 -5.12
N PRO A 87 10.63 26.00 -6.38
CA PRO A 87 11.25 24.78 -6.90
C PRO A 87 12.75 24.94 -7.20
N GLN A 88 13.29 26.16 -7.18
CA GLN A 88 14.73 26.42 -7.41
C GLN A 88 15.53 26.45 -6.11
N LYS A 89 14.87 26.65 -4.97
CA LYS A 89 15.47 26.55 -3.65
C LYS A 89 15.57 25.06 -3.28
N SER A 90 16.77 24.59 -2.95
CA SER A 90 16.93 23.24 -2.41
C SER A 90 16.04 23.08 -1.19
N LEU A 91 15.13 22.11 -1.23
CA LEU A 91 14.16 21.82 -0.19
C LEU A 91 14.91 21.68 1.16
N SER A 92 14.72 22.64 2.05
CA SER A 92 15.37 22.61 3.36
C SER A 92 14.75 21.47 4.15
N VAL A 93 15.58 20.53 4.62
CA VAL A 93 15.14 19.43 5.48
C VAL A 93 14.35 19.96 6.68
N GLN A 94 14.73 21.13 7.20
CA GLN A 94 14.05 21.79 8.30
C GLN A 94 12.63 22.29 7.94
N ASP A 95 12.45 22.81 6.72
CA ASP A 95 11.14 23.31 6.25
C ASP A 95 10.18 22.13 6.04
N PHE A 96 10.68 21.03 5.47
CA PHE A 96 9.92 19.79 5.29
C PHE A 96 9.53 19.13 6.61
N VAL A 97 10.49 18.98 7.55
CA VAL A 97 10.22 18.44 8.90
C VAL A 97 9.19 19.30 9.65
N SER A 98 9.24 20.63 9.48
CA SER A 98 8.28 21.55 10.09
C SER A 98 6.87 21.33 9.54
N LEU A 99 6.73 21.11 8.23
CA LEU A 99 5.44 20.78 7.59
C LEU A 99 4.91 19.42 8.07
N CYS A 100 5.75 18.38 8.13
CA CYS A 100 5.35 17.05 8.64
C CYS A 100 4.89 17.14 10.11
N LYS A 101 5.59 17.91 10.94
CA LYS A 101 5.19 18.16 12.33
C LYS A 101 3.82 18.84 12.41
N GLN A 102 3.56 19.80 11.51
CA GLN A 102 2.28 20.50 11.49
C GLN A 102 1.14 19.61 11.01
N LEU A 103 1.38 18.70 10.07
CA LEU A 103 0.42 17.68 9.66
C LEU A 103 0.11 16.70 10.79
N GLY A 104 1.12 16.29 11.57
CA GLY A 104 0.89 15.52 12.79
C GLY A 104 -0.02 16.23 13.79
N GLN A 105 0.05 17.56 13.89
CA GLN A 105 -0.87 18.35 14.73
C GLN A 105 -2.30 18.37 14.18
N ILE A 106 -2.47 18.40 12.85
CA ILE A 106 -3.78 18.29 12.19
C ILE A 106 -4.41 16.93 12.49
N HIS A 107 -3.64 15.84 12.34
CA HIS A 107 -4.08 14.48 12.71
C HIS A 107 -4.51 14.40 14.17
N ALA A 108 -3.67 14.88 15.10
CA ALA A 108 -4.00 14.85 16.52
C ALA A 108 -5.26 15.68 16.85
N ALA A 109 -5.46 16.82 16.17
CA ALA A 109 -6.66 17.63 16.34
C ALA A 109 -7.91 16.91 15.80
N LEU A 110 -7.81 16.25 14.66
CA LEU A 110 -8.89 15.47 14.05
C LEU A 110 -9.29 14.27 14.93
N THR A 111 -8.30 13.54 15.46
CA THR A 111 -8.54 12.42 16.38
C THR A 111 -9.24 12.88 17.66
N ARG A 112 -8.81 14.02 18.25
CA ARG A 112 -9.49 14.59 19.42
C ARG A 112 -10.91 15.07 19.12
N ALA A 113 -11.13 15.62 17.93
CA ALA A 113 -12.40 16.22 17.55
C ALA A 113 -13.48 15.20 17.15
N THR A 114 -13.08 14.08 16.57
CA THR A 114 -14.00 13.08 16.00
C THR A 114 -13.99 11.75 16.75
N GLY A 115 -12.96 11.50 17.57
CA GLY A 115 -12.76 10.21 18.24
C GLY A 115 -12.29 9.09 17.30
N ILE A 116 -12.06 9.39 16.01
CA ILE A 116 -11.61 8.44 14.99
C ILE A 116 -10.12 8.69 14.75
N SER A 117 -9.31 7.63 14.82
CA SER A 117 -7.91 7.74 14.43
C SER A 117 -7.82 7.86 12.91
N PHE A 118 -7.22 8.96 12.44
CA PHE A 118 -6.90 9.18 11.03
C PHE A 118 -5.53 8.61 10.65
N GLU A 119 -4.92 7.83 11.53
CA GLU A 119 -3.79 7.00 11.17
C GLU A 119 -4.26 5.85 10.29
N ASP A 120 -3.72 5.80 9.08
CA ASP A 120 -3.63 4.57 8.31
C ASP A 120 -2.80 3.58 9.13
N ASP A 121 -3.47 2.69 9.88
CA ASP A 121 -2.89 1.56 10.64
C ASP A 121 -1.43 1.78 11.07
N GLY A 122 -1.26 2.87 11.83
CA GLY A 122 0.01 3.56 12.04
C GLY A 122 0.07 4.20 13.41
N ASN A 123 -0.43 3.48 14.42
CA ASN A 123 -0.18 3.61 15.86
C ASN A 123 0.36 4.96 16.36
N VAL A 124 -0.52 5.93 16.64
CA VAL A 124 -0.27 6.95 17.67
C VAL A 124 -1.03 6.53 18.93
N ALA A 125 -0.50 5.50 19.57
CA ALA A 125 -0.66 5.35 21.00
C ALA A 125 0.13 6.48 21.67
N THR A 126 -0.56 7.47 22.23
CA THR A 126 -0.03 8.19 23.39
C THR A 126 -0.12 7.24 24.58
N VAL A 127 0.84 6.31 24.63
CA VAL A 127 1.07 5.46 25.79
C VAL A 127 2.57 5.47 26.00
N GLU A 128 2.97 5.70 27.25
CA GLU A 128 4.32 5.41 27.71
C GLU A 128 4.64 3.93 27.38
N GLU A 129 5.24 3.68 26.21
CA GLU A 129 5.77 2.37 25.85
C GLU A 129 7.29 2.47 25.73
N VAL A 130 7.95 1.53 26.39
CA VAL A 130 9.40 1.38 26.46
C VAL A 130 9.97 1.39 25.04
N ASP A 131 10.56 2.53 24.67
CA ASP A 131 11.06 2.80 23.34
C ASP A 131 12.24 1.84 23.04
N ALA A 132 11.96 0.75 22.32
CA ALA A 132 12.96 -0.17 21.82
C ALA A 132 13.66 0.46 20.60
N ASN A 133 14.34 1.57 20.83
CA ASN A 133 15.14 2.28 19.84
C ASN A 133 16.36 1.44 19.47
N LEU A 134 16.48 1.11 18.19
CA LEU A 134 17.60 0.37 17.61
C LEU A 134 18.56 1.33 16.92
N SER A 135 19.86 1.09 17.03
CA SER A 135 20.85 1.79 16.22
C SER A 135 20.67 1.45 14.74
N THR A 136 20.41 2.46 13.90
CA THR A 136 20.21 2.30 12.45
C THR A 136 21.40 1.59 11.81
N GLY A 137 22.62 1.92 12.25
CA GLY A 137 23.86 1.34 11.70
C GLY A 137 24.09 -0.12 12.12
N GLU A 138 23.67 -0.53 13.32
CA GLU A 138 23.76 -1.92 13.77
C GLU A 138 22.73 -2.79 13.05
N PHE A 139 21.51 -2.27 12.87
CA PHE A 139 20.44 -2.95 12.14
C PHE A 139 20.78 -3.12 10.65
N LEU A 140 21.31 -2.08 10.00
CA LEU A 140 21.77 -2.16 8.61
C LEU A 140 22.84 -3.26 8.43
N ARG A 141 23.82 -3.33 9.34
CA ARG A 141 24.86 -4.36 9.30
C ARG A 141 24.28 -5.77 9.50
N ALA A 142 23.27 -5.90 10.36
CA ALA A 142 22.58 -7.15 10.59
C ALA A 142 21.78 -7.59 9.34
N LEU A 143 21.09 -6.66 8.66
CA LEU A 143 20.39 -6.92 7.40
C LEU A 143 21.35 -7.32 6.27
N GLN A 144 22.47 -6.62 6.11
CA GLN A 144 23.52 -6.97 5.14
C GLN A 144 24.07 -8.38 5.42
N GLY A 145 24.28 -8.73 6.69
CA GLY A 145 24.68 -10.08 7.10
C GLY A 145 23.63 -11.16 6.81
N LEU A 146 22.33 -10.83 6.83
CA LEU A 146 21.26 -11.75 6.41
C LEU A 146 21.22 -11.94 4.89
N GLU A 147 21.47 -10.88 4.13
CA GLU A 147 21.53 -10.94 2.67
C GLU A 147 22.67 -11.84 2.19
N GLU A 148 23.88 -11.68 2.74
CA GLU A 148 25.05 -12.49 2.41
C GLU A 148 24.87 -13.97 2.79
N LYS A 149 24.22 -14.25 3.93
CA LYS A 149 24.16 -15.61 4.48
C LYS A 149 23.14 -16.53 3.83
N ARG A 150 22.07 -16.02 3.20
CA ARG A 150 20.88 -16.88 2.99
C ARG A 150 20.00 -16.69 1.75
N PHE A 151 20.26 -15.77 0.82
CA PHE A 151 19.34 -15.59 -0.29
C PHE A 151 20.06 -15.45 -1.63
N PRO A 152 19.99 -16.44 -2.54
CA PRO A 152 20.21 -16.18 -3.96
C PRO A 152 19.04 -15.30 -4.46
N SER A 153 19.14 -14.00 -4.16
CA SER A 153 18.10 -12.97 -4.29
C SER A 153 17.55 -12.81 -5.71
N ILE A 154 18.29 -13.27 -6.71
CA ILE A 154 18.03 -12.97 -8.12
C ILE A 154 16.96 -13.90 -8.72
N ALA A 155 16.78 -15.12 -8.20
CA ALA A 155 15.90 -16.10 -8.84
C ALA A 155 14.41 -15.98 -8.46
N SER A 156 14.09 -15.43 -7.28
CA SER A 156 12.71 -15.37 -6.77
C SER A 156 12.03 -14.01 -6.88
N GLY A 157 12.72 -12.96 -7.34
CA GLY A 157 12.15 -11.62 -7.50
C GLY A 157 11.63 -10.99 -6.20
N ARG A 158 12.18 -11.41 -5.05
CA ARG A 158 11.73 -11.02 -3.71
C ARG A 158 12.72 -10.06 -3.08
N ASN A 159 12.30 -8.82 -2.83
CA ASN A 159 13.20 -7.71 -2.48
C ASN A 159 13.01 -7.18 -1.04
N LEU A 160 12.35 -7.89 -0.12
CA LEU A 160 12.04 -7.34 1.22
C LEU A 160 13.30 -6.90 2.00
N ILE A 161 14.29 -7.78 2.13
CA ILE A 161 15.55 -7.45 2.82
C ILE A 161 16.32 -6.35 2.07
N ARG A 162 16.36 -6.42 0.73
CA ARG A 162 17.01 -5.42 -0.12
C ARG A 162 16.37 -4.03 0.03
N ASN A 163 15.04 -3.95 0.01
CA ASN A 163 14.30 -2.72 0.19
C ASN A 163 14.54 -2.14 1.59
N LEU A 164 14.58 -2.98 2.63
CA LEU A 164 14.93 -2.53 3.98
C LEU A 164 16.39 -2.03 4.05
N ILE A 165 17.34 -2.69 3.38
CA ILE A 165 18.73 -2.20 3.29
C ILE A 165 18.77 -0.82 2.62
N GLU A 166 18.15 -0.66 1.45
CA GLU A 166 18.11 0.62 0.73
C GLU A 166 17.45 1.73 1.57
N GLN A 167 16.36 1.41 2.26
CA GLN A 167 15.68 2.33 3.16
C GLN A 167 16.58 2.72 4.34
N MET A 168 17.26 1.76 4.98
CA MET A 168 18.16 2.02 6.10
C MET A 168 19.41 2.81 5.67
N GLU A 169 19.95 2.55 4.49
CA GLU A 169 21.05 3.33 3.90
C GLU A 169 20.65 4.80 3.71
N GLY A 170 19.42 5.06 3.22
CA GLY A 170 18.86 6.41 3.14
C GLY A 170 18.73 7.09 4.51
N GLN A 171 18.30 6.36 5.54
CA GLN A 171 18.20 6.87 6.91
C GLN A 171 19.57 7.22 7.50
N VAL A 172 20.60 6.38 7.28
CA VAL A 172 21.98 6.66 7.69
C VAL A 172 22.53 7.91 6.98
N GLN A 173 22.28 8.05 5.68
CA GLN A 173 22.69 9.23 4.92
C GLN A 173 21.98 10.51 5.39
N ALA A 174 20.73 10.39 5.85
CA ALA A 174 19.96 11.47 6.46
C ALA A 174 20.38 11.79 7.91
N GLY A 175 21.33 11.05 8.48
CA GLY A 175 21.82 11.27 9.86
C GLY A 175 20.90 10.71 10.95
N VAL A 176 20.01 9.77 10.61
CA VAL A 176 19.12 9.13 11.58
C VAL A 176 19.86 8.02 12.32
N GLU A 177 20.16 8.25 13.59
CA GLU A 177 20.96 7.34 14.42
C GLU A 177 20.14 6.20 15.03
N CYS A 178 18.85 6.41 15.28
CA CYS A 178 17.95 5.43 15.89
C CYS A 178 16.66 5.24 15.09
N ILE A 179 16.21 3.99 14.98
CA ILE A 179 14.93 3.58 14.38
C ILE A 179 14.07 2.88 15.42
N ASN A 180 12.76 3.11 15.35
CA ASN A 180 11.81 2.45 16.23
C ASN A 180 11.51 1.03 15.72
N ALA A 181 11.80 0.02 16.55
CA ALA A 181 11.56 -1.39 16.22
C ALA A 181 10.08 -1.68 15.92
N THR A 182 9.14 -1.00 16.56
CA THR A 182 7.70 -1.21 16.38
C THR A 182 7.24 -0.82 14.97
N VAL A 183 7.84 0.22 14.37
CA VAL A 183 7.55 0.65 12.98
C VAL A 183 7.97 -0.44 12.00
N ILE A 184 9.12 -1.06 12.23
CA ILE A 184 9.64 -2.15 11.40
C ILE A 184 8.77 -3.40 11.56
N GLN A 185 8.36 -3.73 12.79
CA GLN A 185 7.43 -4.83 13.06
C GLN A 185 6.08 -4.62 12.37
N GLY A 186 5.52 -3.41 12.45
CA GLY A 186 4.26 -3.07 11.77
C GLY A 186 4.35 -3.21 10.25
N TYR A 187 5.46 -2.74 9.64
CA TYR A 187 5.70 -2.95 8.22
C TYR A 187 5.81 -4.45 7.85
N VAL A 188 6.58 -5.21 8.62
CA VAL A 188 6.76 -6.66 8.42
C VAL A 188 5.43 -7.41 8.56
N ALA A 189 4.58 -7.02 9.51
CA ALA A 189 3.25 -7.59 9.71
C ALA A 189 2.33 -7.34 8.52
N ARG A 190 2.23 -6.09 8.03
CA ARG A 190 1.43 -5.74 6.85
C ARG A 190 1.87 -6.51 5.60
N VAL A 191 3.19 -6.66 5.40
CA VAL A 191 3.72 -7.48 4.31
C VAL A 191 3.32 -8.94 4.47
N SER A 192 3.31 -9.47 5.70
CA SER A 192 2.85 -10.83 5.98
C SER A 192 1.38 -11.03 5.63
N GLU A 193 0.52 -10.13 6.08
CA GLU A 193 -0.93 -10.21 5.84
C GLU A 193 -1.27 -10.13 4.35
N ALA A 194 -0.62 -9.23 3.61
CA ALA A 194 -0.82 -9.09 2.18
C ALA A 194 -0.42 -10.37 1.42
N GLU A 195 0.71 -10.99 1.79
CA GLU A 195 1.16 -12.24 1.18
C GLU A 195 0.27 -13.44 1.51
N GLU A 196 -0.21 -13.54 2.75
CA GLU A 196 -1.14 -14.60 3.18
C GLU A 196 -2.49 -14.46 2.48
N SER A 197 -2.98 -13.22 2.34
CA SER A 197 -4.21 -12.90 1.59
C SER A 197 -4.07 -13.27 0.11
N PHE A 198 -2.95 -12.93 -0.52
CA PHE A 198 -2.68 -13.33 -1.91
C PHE A 198 -2.62 -14.84 -2.08
N LEU A 199 -1.98 -15.56 -1.14
CA LEU A 199 -1.92 -17.02 -1.19
C LEU A 199 -3.31 -17.65 -1.09
N LYS A 200 -4.15 -17.13 -0.20
CA LYS A 200 -5.55 -17.57 -0.06
C LYS A 200 -6.32 -17.35 -1.36
N GLU A 201 -6.18 -16.18 -1.99
CA GLU A 201 -6.85 -15.87 -3.25
C GLU A 201 -6.40 -16.81 -4.38
N ILE A 202 -5.12 -17.16 -4.43
CA ILE A 202 -4.58 -18.16 -5.37
C ILE A 202 -5.21 -19.53 -5.13
N ASP A 203 -5.33 -19.94 -3.87
CA ASP A 203 -5.85 -21.25 -3.49
C ASP A 203 -7.35 -21.40 -3.79
N GLU A 204 -8.10 -20.30 -3.68
CA GLU A 204 -9.53 -20.27 -4.00
C GLU A 204 -9.79 -20.14 -5.50
N ARG A 205 -9.08 -19.22 -6.20
CA ARG A 205 -9.39 -18.91 -7.61
C ARG A 205 -8.75 -19.83 -8.63
N VAL A 206 -7.54 -20.34 -8.38
CA VAL A 206 -6.87 -21.21 -9.37
C VAL A 206 -7.71 -22.44 -9.69
N PRO A 207 -8.30 -23.18 -8.72
CA PRO A 207 -9.19 -24.29 -9.00
C PRO A 207 -10.43 -23.88 -9.82
N GLU A 208 -11.01 -22.71 -9.56
CA GLU A 208 -12.15 -22.18 -10.32
C GLU A 208 -11.76 -21.84 -11.77
N ILE A 209 -10.59 -21.23 -11.96
CA ILE A 209 -10.00 -21.00 -13.29
C ILE A 209 -9.80 -22.34 -14.02
N PHE A 210 -9.29 -23.37 -13.35
CA PHE A 210 -9.15 -24.71 -13.92
C PHE A 210 -10.47 -25.31 -14.38
N LYS A 211 -11.53 -25.18 -13.57
CA LYS A 211 -12.88 -25.64 -13.91
C LYS A 211 -13.42 -24.87 -15.14
N LYS A 212 -13.32 -23.54 -15.13
CA LYS A 212 -13.77 -22.66 -16.23
C LYS A 212 -13.02 -22.95 -17.54
N MET A 213 -11.72 -23.16 -17.48
CA MET A 213 -10.90 -23.56 -18.65
C MET A 213 -11.30 -24.93 -19.21
N THR A 214 -11.76 -25.86 -18.35
CA THR A 214 -12.26 -27.16 -18.80
C THR A 214 -13.65 -27.04 -19.42
N ALA A 215 -14.51 -26.17 -18.90
CA ALA A 215 -15.82 -25.88 -19.47
C ALA A 215 -15.72 -25.20 -20.84
N LEU A 216 -14.71 -24.35 -21.07
CA LEU A 216 -14.41 -23.76 -22.38
C LEU A 216 -14.02 -24.78 -23.45
N LYS A 217 -13.69 -26.02 -23.05
CA LYS A 217 -13.34 -27.16 -23.93
C LYS A 217 -14.58 -27.83 -24.54
N MET A 218 -15.78 -27.55 -24.01
CA MET A 218 -17.02 -28.19 -24.46
C MET A 218 -17.68 -27.44 -25.63
N ASP A 219 -17.72 -28.16 -26.75
CA ASP A 219 -18.46 -27.84 -27.96
C ASP A 219 -19.98 -27.70 -27.65
N GLY A 220 -20.65 -26.72 -28.27
CA GLY A 220 -22.11 -26.64 -28.28
C GLY A 220 -22.85 -25.69 -27.32
N GLY A 221 -22.21 -25.02 -26.36
CA GLY A 221 -22.89 -24.01 -25.51
C GLY A 221 -23.25 -22.72 -26.27
N GLU A 222 -24.44 -22.16 -26.05
CA GLU A 222 -24.90 -20.89 -26.64
C GLU A 222 -23.83 -19.79 -26.55
N ALA A 223 -23.60 -19.06 -27.65
CA ALA A 223 -22.54 -18.07 -27.77
C ALA A 223 -22.61 -16.96 -26.69
N ALA A 224 -23.79 -16.69 -26.14
CA ALA A 224 -24.01 -15.75 -25.04
C ALA A 224 -23.47 -16.29 -23.70
N SER A 225 -23.79 -17.54 -23.34
CA SER A 225 -23.30 -18.20 -22.13
C SER A 225 -21.78 -18.35 -22.13
N ARG A 226 -21.18 -18.62 -23.29
CA ARG A 226 -19.72 -18.67 -23.46
C ARG A 226 -19.06 -17.32 -23.24
N ARG A 227 -19.71 -16.23 -23.69
CA ARG A 227 -19.21 -14.87 -23.49
C ARG A 227 -19.23 -14.47 -22.01
N MET A 228 -20.33 -14.72 -21.31
CA MET A 228 -20.42 -14.44 -19.86
C MET A 228 -19.40 -15.24 -19.05
N ALA A 229 -19.19 -16.52 -19.39
CA ALA A 229 -18.18 -17.36 -18.74
C ALA A 229 -16.75 -16.83 -18.96
N LEU A 230 -16.46 -16.31 -20.15
CA LEU A 230 -15.15 -15.73 -20.49
C LEU A 230 -14.94 -14.35 -19.84
N GLU A 231 -15.97 -13.52 -19.74
CA GLU A 231 -15.93 -12.24 -19.00
C GLU A 231 -15.66 -12.48 -17.51
N THR A 232 -16.34 -13.45 -16.91
CA THR A 232 -16.09 -13.84 -15.51
C THR A 232 -14.64 -14.33 -15.34
N PHE A 233 -14.13 -15.08 -16.31
CA PHE A 233 -12.75 -15.57 -16.28
C PHE A 233 -11.72 -14.44 -16.42
N LEU A 234 -11.98 -13.45 -17.28
CA LEU A 234 -11.15 -12.25 -17.40
C LEU A 234 -11.11 -11.45 -16.09
N GLN A 235 -12.24 -11.34 -15.39
CA GLN A 235 -12.32 -10.69 -14.08
C GLN A 235 -11.50 -11.43 -13.01
N ASP A 236 -11.59 -12.77 -12.96
CA ASP A 236 -10.80 -13.57 -12.01
C ASP A 236 -9.30 -13.38 -12.22
N VAL A 237 -8.83 -13.44 -13.47
CA VAL A 237 -7.42 -13.25 -13.80
C VAL A 237 -6.97 -11.81 -13.56
N ALA A 238 -7.83 -10.82 -13.82
CA ALA A 238 -7.54 -9.42 -13.53
C ALA A 238 -7.39 -9.17 -12.02
N ARG A 239 -8.21 -9.81 -11.18
CA ARG A 239 -8.07 -9.77 -9.72
C ARG A 239 -6.77 -10.40 -9.28
N LEU A 240 -6.44 -11.62 -9.73
CA LEU A 240 -5.16 -12.27 -9.40
C LEU A 240 -3.94 -11.43 -9.81
N ARG A 241 -4.03 -10.70 -10.91
CA ARG A 241 -3.00 -9.75 -11.34
C ARG A 241 -2.86 -8.56 -10.37
N SER A 242 -3.98 -8.00 -9.91
CA SER A 242 -4.00 -6.89 -8.95
C SER A 242 -3.38 -7.30 -7.62
N GLU A 243 -3.75 -8.47 -7.09
CA GLU A 243 -3.18 -9.01 -5.86
C GLU A 243 -1.68 -9.27 -6.00
N ALA A 244 -1.25 -9.85 -7.13
CA ALA A 244 0.17 -10.07 -7.42
C ALA A 244 0.97 -8.76 -7.51
N GLN A 245 0.34 -7.68 -7.98
CA GLN A 245 0.95 -6.35 -8.03
C GLN A 245 1.09 -5.76 -6.62
N GLN A 246 0.07 -5.89 -5.77
CA GLN A 246 0.07 -5.38 -4.40
C GLN A 246 1.20 -5.99 -3.55
N VAL A 247 1.43 -7.30 -3.70
CA VAL A 247 2.53 -7.99 -2.99
C VAL A 247 3.87 -7.93 -3.72
N ASN A 248 3.94 -7.19 -4.83
CA ASN A 248 5.12 -7.06 -5.69
C ASN A 248 5.71 -8.41 -6.18
N ALA A 249 4.85 -9.39 -6.43
CA ALA A 249 5.23 -10.69 -6.98
C ALA A 249 5.44 -10.60 -8.51
N GLY A 250 6.56 -10.01 -8.93
CA GLY A 250 6.82 -9.67 -10.34
C GLY A 250 6.60 -10.82 -11.33
N SER A 251 7.07 -12.04 -10.99
CA SER A 251 6.90 -13.24 -11.82
C SER A 251 5.43 -13.65 -11.97
N ALA A 252 4.63 -13.56 -10.90
CA ALA A 252 3.20 -13.85 -10.92
C ALA A 252 2.43 -12.78 -11.70
N MET A 253 2.76 -11.50 -11.49
CA MET A 253 2.18 -10.37 -12.22
C MET A 253 2.38 -10.51 -13.74
N MET A 254 3.60 -10.83 -14.19
CA MET A 254 3.89 -11.04 -15.62
C MET A 254 3.09 -12.22 -16.18
N PHE A 255 2.98 -13.32 -15.44
CA PHE A 255 2.23 -14.48 -15.87
C PHE A 255 0.73 -14.18 -16.01
N PHE A 256 0.10 -13.56 -15.01
CA PHE A 256 -1.32 -13.21 -15.06
C PHE A 256 -1.61 -12.15 -16.12
N THR A 257 -0.68 -11.22 -16.37
CA THR A 257 -0.78 -10.26 -17.49
C THR A 257 -0.78 -10.98 -18.84
N GLY A 258 0.10 -11.98 -19.02
CA GLY A 258 0.14 -12.81 -20.22
C GLY A 258 -1.13 -13.66 -20.40
N LEU A 259 -1.65 -14.23 -19.31
CA LEU A 259 -2.90 -15.00 -19.32
C LEU A 259 -4.09 -14.10 -19.66
N HIS A 260 -4.20 -12.92 -19.04
CA HIS A 260 -5.25 -11.96 -19.34
C HIS A 260 -5.23 -11.55 -20.82
N SER A 261 -4.04 -11.24 -21.35
CA SER A 261 -3.87 -10.90 -22.78
C SER A 261 -4.33 -12.02 -23.71
N LEU A 262 -3.98 -13.29 -23.39
CA LEU A 262 -4.43 -14.45 -24.15
C LEU A 262 -5.96 -14.57 -24.15
N LEU A 263 -6.59 -14.40 -22.98
CA LEU A 263 -8.05 -14.51 -22.84
C LEU A 263 -8.78 -13.36 -23.55
N THR A 264 -8.22 -12.16 -23.53
CA THR A 264 -8.77 -11.01 -24.26
C THR A 264 -8.76 -11.24 -25.76
N VAL A 265 -7.68 -11.80 -26.32
CA VAL A 265 -7.62 -12.16 -27.75
C VAL A 265 -8.65 -13.22 -28.09
N VAL A 266 -8.82 -14.23 -27.23
CA VAL A 266 -9.83 -15.29 -27.40
C VAL A 266 -11.25 -14.70 -27.38
N ALA A 267 -11.50 -13.73 -26.50
CA ALA A 267 -12.79 -13.04 -26.38
C ALA A 267 -13.10 -12.19 -27.61
N GLN A 268 -12.14 -11.38 -28.06
CA GLN A 268 -12.33 -10.42 -29.14
C GLN A 268 -12.40 -11.08 -30.51
N HIS A 269 -11.55 -12.07 -30.78
CA HIS A 269 -11.44 -12.69 -32.11
C HIS A 269 -12.31 -13.94 -32.25
N ARG A 270 -13.08 -14.31 -31.21
CA ARG A 270 -13.92 -15.53 -31.16
C ARG A 270 -13.15 -16.79 -31.54
N VAL A 271 -11.85 -16.82 -31.24
CA VAL A 271 -10.98 -17.94 -31.61
C VAL A 271 -11.18 -19.07 -30.61
N HIS A 272 -11.43 -20.27 -31.13
CA HIS A 272 -11.44 -21.47 -30.29
C HIS A 272 -10.01 -21.85 -29.89
N LEU A 273 -9.76 -21.93 -28.59
CA LEU A 273 -8.49 -22.47 -28.09
C LEU A 273 -8.44 -23.97 -28.36
N ALA A 274 -7.43 -24.42 -29.11
CA ALA A 274 -7.16 -25.84 -29.29
C ALA A 274 -6.96 -26.53 -27.94
N ALA A 275 -7.47 -27.76 -27.80
CA ALA A 275 -7.38 -28.55 -26.57
C ALA A 275 -5.95 -28.64 -26.00
N THR A 276 -4.94 -28.75 -26.87
CA THR A 276 -3.51 -28.78 -26.50
C THR A 276 -3.03 -27.49 -25.85
N ARG A 277 -3.50 -26.33 -26.32
CA ARG A 277 -3.16 -25.01 -25.76
C ARG A 277 -3.81 -24.81 -24.39
N VAL A 278 -5.06 -25.26 -24.22
CA VAL A 278 -5.75 -25.23 -22.92
C VAL A 278 -4.97 -26.05 -21.88
N GLU A 279 -4.52 -27.26 -22.23
CA GLU A 279 -3.73 -28.09 -21.31
C GLU A 279 -2.34 -27.49 -21.03
N SER A 280 -1.70 -26.83 -22.00
CA SER A 280 -0.43 -26.12 -21.78
C SER A 280 -0.58 -24.94 -20.81
N VAL A 281 -1.65 -24.15 -20.93
CA VAL A 281 -1.92 -23.03 -20.02
C VAL A 281 -2.24 -23.54 -18.61
N LYS A 282 -3.01 -24.63 -18.50
CA LYS A 282 -3.25 -25.33 -17.23
C LYS A 282 -1.96 -25.80 -16.56
N ALA A 283 -1.09 -26.49 -17.29
CA ALA A 283 0.19 -26.95 -16.76
C ALA A 283 1.06 -25.79 -16.27
N ARG A 284 1.11 -24.67 -17.03
CA ARG A 284 1.84 -23.46 -16.61
C ARG A 284 1.22 -22.79 -15.39
N LEU A 285 -0.11 -22.77 -15.27
CA LEU A 285 -0.80 -22.23 -14.11
C LEU A 285 -0.47 -23.04 -12.85
N GLN A 286 -0.45 -24.37 -12.93
CA GLN A 286 -0.02 -25.26 -11.85
C GLN A 286 1.42 -24.99 -11.40
N VAL A 287 2.36 -24.88 -12.35
CA VAL A 287 3.76 -24.55 -12.04
C VAL A 287 3.85 -23.18 -11.36
N MET A 288 3.09 -22.19 -11.84
CA MET A 288 3.07 -20.86 -11.25
C MET A 288 2.48 -20.85 -9.83
N SER A 289 1.39 -21.59 -9.57
CA SER A 289 0.86 -21.74 -8.21
C SER A 289 1.87 -22.36 -7.25
N GLY A 290 2.63 -23.37 -7.70
CA GLY A 290 3.73 -23.93 -6.93
C GLY A 290 4.84 -22.90 -6.65
N ALA A 291 5.21 -22.11 -7.65
CA ALA A 291 6.21 -21.05 -7.52
C ALA A 291 5.74 -19.94 -6.55
N ILE A 292 4.47 -19.55 -6.57
CA ILE A 292 3.89 -18.57 -5.65
C ILE A 292 3.93 -19.09 -4.21
N ARG A 293 3.55 -20.35 -3.98
CA ARG A 293 3.63 -20.97 -2.63
C ARG A 293 5.07 -20.95 -2.10
N GLN A 294 6.02 -21.35 -2.94
CA GLN A 294 7.44 -21.29 -2.57
C GLN A 294 7.86 -19.84 -2.30
N TRP A 295 7.44 -18.88 -3.13
CA TRP A 295 7.75 -17.47 -2.95
C TRP A 295 7.24 -16.91 -1.61
N VAL A 296 6.01 -17.26 -1.19
CA VAL A 296 5.45 -16.87 0.12
C VAL A 296 6.27 -17.49 1.25
N GLU A 297 6.55 -18.80 1.18
CA GLU A 297 7.35 -19.49 2.20
C GLU A 297 8.74 -18.87 2.36
N HIS A 298 9.38 -18.51 1.24
CA HIS A 298 10.71 -17.91 1.23
C HIS A 298 10.80 -16.60 2.00
N GLY A 299 9.72 -15.83 2.14
CA GLY A 299 9.79 -14.71 3.09
C GLY A 299 8.82 -14.65 4.22
N ARG A 300 8.05 -15.70 4.45
CA ARG A 300 7.88 -16.14 5.84
C ARG A 300 9.24 -16.33 6.50
N ALA A 301 10.19 -17.02 5.84
CA ALA A 301 11.55 -17.21 6.36
C ALA A 301 12.35 -15.90 6.52
N GLN A 302 12.28 -14.98 5.54
CA GLN A 302 12.87 -13.64 5.64
C GLN A 302 12.27 -12.82 6.80
N ARG A 303 10.94 -12.81 6.96
CA ARG A 303 10.29 -12.09 8.06
C ARG A 303 10.70 -12.64 9.42
N VAL A 304 10.73 -13.97 9.59
CA VAL A 304 11.22 -14.60 10.83
C VAL A 304 12.68 -14.22 11.10
N ALA A 305 13.52 -14.15 10.07
CA ALA A 305 14.91 -13.72 10.23
C ALA A 305 15.02 -12.24 10.63
N ILE A 306 14.18 -11.36 10.08
CA ILE A 306 14.13 -9.94 10.45
C ILE A 306 13.63 -9.78 11.89
N ASP A 307 12.57 -10.50 12.26
CA ASP A 307 12.00 -10.46 13.61
C ASP A 307 13.00 -10.90 14.69
N GLN A 308 13.85 -11.89 14.38
CA GLN A 308 14.97 -12.29 15.24
C GLN A 308 16.07 -11.22 15.42
N LEU A 309 16.16 -10.25 14.51
CA LEU A 309 17.10 -9.13 14.64
C LEU A 309 16.54 -7.99 15.48
N LEU A 310 15.22 -7.95 15.65
CA LEU A 310 14.56 -6.93 16.45
C LEU A 310 14.64 -7.34 17.94
N PRO A 311 14.83 -6.39 18.86
CA PRO A 311 14.82 -6.67 20.28
C PRO A 311 13.46 -7.27 20.59
N ALA A 312 13.44 -8.40 21.29
CA ALA A 312 12.21 -9.12 21.59
C ALA A 312 11.22 -8.14 22.23
N SER A 313 10.12 -7.85 21.52
CA SER A 313 8.94 -7.24 22.12
C SER A 313 8.43 -8.27 23.13
N HIS A 314 8.90 -8.20 24.36
CA HIS A 314 8.32 -8.95 25.46
C HIS A 314 6.93 -8.37 25.71
N SER A 315 5.91 -9.00 25.12
CA SER A 315 4.58 -9.20 25.72
C SER A 315 3.85 -10.33 25.02
#